data_AF-A0AAR5PYD2-F1
#
_entry.id   AF-A0AAR5PYD2-F1
#
_cell.length_a   1.000
_cell.length_b   1.000
_cell.length_c   1.000
_cell.angle_alpha   90.00
_cell.angle_beta   90.00
_cell.angle_gamma   90.00
#
_symmetry.space_group_name_H-M   'P 1'
#
loop_
_entity.id
_entity.type
_entity.pdbx_description
1 polymer ?
#
loop_
_entity_poly.entity_id
_entity_poly.type
_entity_poly.pdbx_seq_one_letter_code
_entity_poly.pdbx_strand_id
1 'polypeptide(L)'
;MEQLSRLGQGPCFLKDKKAFVVAVLWSNRKSTGIVTNTRITHATPAALYGHAPSRYWEDDSKVPPASRKSCKDLARQLIENDPGRNINVLLGGGRRHWLPKVAHDPQLTKQEGRRLDGRNLIDDWMRDKKKRGLNAEYVWSKGNLEKIKPAEIDYLL
;
A
#
# COMPACT_ATOMS: atom_id res chain seq x y z
N MET A 1 -8.15 -16.65 -32.17
CA MET A 1 -7.21 -16.36 -31.07
C MET A 1 -7.65 -15.16 -30.21
N GLU A 2 -8.96 -14.88 -30.08
CA GLU A 2 -9.46 -13.67 -29.41
C GLU A 2 -10.20 -13.95 -28.09
N GLN A 3 -10.40 -15.23 -27.74
CA GLN A 3 -11.15 -15.63 -26.54
C GLN A 3 -10.28 -15.90 -25.29
N LEU A 4 -8.95 -15.98 -25.42
CA LEU A 4 -8.05 -16.24 -24.27
C LEU A 4 -7.63 -14.96 -23.51
N SER A 5 -7.91 -13.76 -24.02
CA SER A 5 -7.56 -12.49 -23.37
C SER A 5 -8.53 -12.04 -22.26
N ARG A 6 -9.68 -12.72 -22.13
CA ARG A 6 -10.74 -12.38 -21.16
C ARG A 6 -10.65 -13.14 -19.82
N LEU A 7 -9.79 -14.16 -19.71
CA LEU A 7 -9.71 -15.00 -18.51
C LEU A 7 -8.99 -14.35 -17.31
N GLY A 8 -8.42 -13.14 -17.47
CA GLY A 8 -7.67 -12.47 -16.41
C GLY A 8 -8.26 -11.16 -15.87
N GLN A 9 -9.39 -10.70 -16.40
CA GLN A 9 -9.98 -9.40 -16.05
C GLN A 9 -11.21 -9.57 -15.17
N GLY A 10 -11.04 -10.20 -14.02
CA GLY A 10 -12.04 -10.11 -12.96
C GLY A 10 -12.23 -8.63 -12.55
N PRO A 11 -13.42 -8.22 -12.09
CA PRO A 11 -13.60 -6.86 -11.64
C PRO A 11 -12.67 -6.59 -10.46
N CYS A 12 -11.94 -5.47 -10.51
CA CYS A 12 -11.09 -5.02 -9.41
C CYS A 12 -11.90 -4.62 -8.17
N PHE A 13 -13.20 -4.50 -8.33
CA PHE A 13 -14.17 -4.30 -7.27
C PHE A 13 -14.94 -5.60 -7.08
N LEU A 14 -14.77 -6.24 -5.93
CA LEU A 14 -15.75 -7.21 -5.46
C LEU A 14 -16.99 -6.41 -5.02
N LYS A 15 -18.15 -6.74 -5.62
CA LYS A 15 -19.45 -6.17 -5.22
C LYS A 15 -19.79 -6.54 -3.78
N ASP A 16 -19.26 -7.66 -3.30
CA ASP A 16 -19.37 -8.11 -1.92
C ASP A 16 -18.10 -7.73 -1.17
N LYS A 17 -18.24 -6.81 -0.20
CA LYS A 17 -17.19 -6.50 0.76
C LYS A 17 -16.95 -7.72 1.65
N LYS A 18 -16.21 -8.73 1.18
CA LYS A 18 -15.69 -9.77 2.06
C LYS A 18 -14.85 -9.04 3.11
N ALA A 19 -15.33 -9.06 4.34
CA ALA A 19 -14.73 -8.30 5.41
C ALA A 19 -13.37 -8.91 5.75
N PHE A 20 -12.30 -8.18 5.46
CA PHE A 20 -11.00 -8.47 6.06
C PHE A 20 -11.14 -8.42 7.59
N VAL A 21 -10.41 -9.26 8.33
CA VAL A 21 -10.36 -9.13 9.80
C VAL A 21 -9.96 -7.71 10.21
N VAL A 22 -9.05 -7.09 9.47
CA VAL A 22 -8.64 -5.68 9.65
C VAL A 22 -9.81 -4.72 9.41
N ALA A 23 -10.68 -4.98 8.43
CA ALA A 23 -11.88 -4.17 8.19
C ALA A 23 -12.89 -4.30 9.35
N VAL A 24 -13.05 -5.49 9.92
CA VAL A 24 -13.89 -5.72 11.11
C VAL A 24 -13.32 -5.01 12.34
N LEU A 25 -12.01 -5.08 12.56
CA LEU A 25 -11.37 -4.39 13.69
C LEU A 25 -11.50 -2.87 13.54
N TRP A 26 -11.26 -2.35 12.34
CA TRP A 26 -11.40 -0.93 12.05
C TRP A 26 -12.84 -0.44 12.24
N SER A 27 -13.85 -1.17 11.78
CA SER A 27 -15.25 -0.79 11.98
C SER A 27 -15.66 -0.78 13.45
N ASN A 28 -14.97 -1.57 14.29
CA ASN A 28 -15.13 -1.59 15.74
C ASN A 28 -14.19 -0.61 16.48
N ARG A 29 -13.61 0.37 15.79
CA ARG A 29 -12.69 1.39 16.34
C ARG A 29 -11.47 0.81 17.06
N LYS A 30 -11.01 -0.38 16.62
CA LYS A 30 -9.78 -0.98 17.13
C LYS A 30 -8.61 -0.58 16.24
N SER A 31 -7.46 -0.33 16.87
CA SER A 31 -6.21 -0.12 16.15
C SER A 31 -5.79 -1.38 15.42
N THR A 32 -5.18 -1.22 14.24
CA THR A 32 -4.74 -2.34 13.41
C THR A 32 -3.31 -2.12 12.93
N GLY A 33 -2.59 -3.21 12.69
CA GLY A 33 -1.22 -3.16 12.21
C GLY A 33 -0.87 -4.38 11.35
N ILE A 34 0.03 -4.18 10.39
CA ILE A 34 0.59 -5.22 9.55
C ILE A 34 2.11 -5.13 9.66
N VAL A 35 2.73 -6.23 10.09
CA VAL A 35 4.19 -6.36 10.17
C VAL A 35 4.60 -7.56 9.35
N THR A 36 5.58 -7.38 8.45
CA THR A 36 6.09 -8.46 7.60
C THR A 36 7.56 -8.24 7.28
N ASN A 37 8.29 -9.33 7.05
CA ASN A 37 9.64 -9.29 6.45
C ASN A 37 9.58 -9.23 4.91
N THR A 38 8.39 -9.34 4.32
CA THR A 38 8.18 -9.24 2.87
C THR A 38 7.88 -7.80 2.46
N ARG A 39 7.43 -7.60 1.21
CA ARG A 39 6.90 -6.31 0.79
C ARG A 39 5.51 -6.14 1.39
N ILE A 40 5.17 -4.94 1.88
CA ILE A 40 3.82 -4.70 2.43
C ILE A 40 2.70 -4.85 1.37
N THR A 41 3.08 -4.80 0.09
CA THR A 41 2.24 -5.05 -1.09
C THR A 41 2.22 -6.52 -1.52
N HIS A 42 2.98 -7.40 -0.86
CA HIS A 42 2.99 -8.83 -1.16
C HIS A 42 1.61 -9.46 -0.86
N ALA A 43 1.34 -10.63 -1.45
CA ALA A 43 0.03 -11.29 -1.35
C ALA A 43 -0.46 -11.47 0.10
N THR A 44 0.41 -11.92 1.01
CA THR A 44 0.05 -12.18 2.41
C THR A 44 -0.43 -10.92 3.14
N PRO A 45 0.34 -9.80 3.19
CA PRO A 45 -0.17 -8.57 3.79
C PRO A 45 -1.30 -7.93 2.97
N ALA A 46 -1.25 -8.00 1.63
CA ALA A 46 -2.30 -7.46 0.76
C ALA A 46 -3.66 -8.10 0.97
N ALA A 47 -3.71 -9.37 1.36
CA ALA A 47 -4.95 -10.06 1.70
C ALA A 47 -5.71 -9.46 2.89
N LEU A 48 -5.10 -8.53 3.65
CA LEU A 48 -5.74 -7.85 4.77
C LEU A 48 -6.40 -6.51 4.41
N TYR A 49 -6.14 -5.97 3.21
CA TYR A 49 -6.64 -4.64 2.83
C TYR A 49 -7.04 -4.48 1.36
N GLY A 50 -6.49 -5.30 0.47
CA GLY A 50 -6.53 -5.07 -0.97
C GLY A 50 -7.33 -6.12 -1.72
N HIS A 51 -7.93 -5.68 -2.84
CA HIS A 51 -8.65 -6.52 -3.78
C HIS A 51 -8.07 -6.32 -5.18
N ALA A 52 -7.46 -7.36 -5.73
CA ALA A 52 -6.92 -7.30 -7.09
C ALA A 52 -7.15 -8.66 -7.79
N PRO A 53 -7.42 -8.66 -9.11
CA PRO A 53 -7.50 -9.88 -9.91
C PRO A 53 -6.19 -10.69 -9.91
N SER A 54 -5.07 -10.02 -9.64
CA SER A 54 -3.76 -10.65 -9.56
C SER A 54 -2.98 -10.09 -8.38
N ARG A 55 -2.37 -11.01 -7.61
CA ARG A 55 -1.43 -10.68 -6.53
C ARG A 55 -0.20 -9.88 -6.98
N TYR A 56 0.08 -9.87 -8.29
CA TYR A 56 1.25 -9.19 -8.84
C TYR A 56 1.01 -7.71 -9.11
N TRP A 57 -0.23 -7.21 -8.99
CA TRP A 57 -0.58 -5.81 -9.16
C TRP A 57 -0.17 -4.96 -7.94
N GLU A 58 1.07 -5.13 -7.50
CA GLU A 58 1.65 -4.44 -6.34
C GLU A 58 1.79 -2.92 -6.59
N ASP A 59 2.07 -2.54 -7.84
CA ASP A 59 2.19 -1.17 -8.33
C ASP A 59 1.56 -1.04 -9.73
N ASP A 60 1.38 0.18 -10.22
CA ASP A 60 0.73 0.49 -11.48
C ASP A 60 1.47 -0.07 -12.72
N SER A 61 2.79 -0.27 -12.65
CA SER A 61 3.56 -0.90 -13.73
C SER A 61 3.15 -2.36 -13.97
N LYS A 62 2.60 -3.02 -12.94
CA LYS A 62 2.14 -4.42 -12.99
C LYS A 62 0.66 -4.56 -13.36
N VAL A 63 -0.09 -3.46 -13.32
CA VAL A 63 -1.47 -3.43 -13.79
C VAL A 63 -1.49 -3.31 -15.32
N PRO A 64 -2.25 -4.14 -16.05
CA PRO A 64 -2.41 -4.03 -17.49
C PRO A 64 -2.91 -2.62 -17.89
N PRO A 65 -2.38 -2.02 -18.97
CA PRO A 65 -2.74 -0.65 -19.37
C PRO A 65 -4.27 -0.41 -19.48
N ALA A 66 -5.01 -1.38 -20.00
CA ALA A 66 -6.47 -1.32 -20.13
C ALA A 66 -7.20 -1.19 -18.76
N SER A 67 -6.60 -1.72 -17.69
CA SER A 67 -7.20 -1.75 -16.35
C SER A 67 -6.69 -0.63 -15.43
N ARG A 68 -5.60 0.08 -15.77
CA ARG A 68 -4.99 1.12 -14.92
C ARG A 68 -5.94 2.28 -14.57
N LYS A 69 -6.89 2.59 -15.45
CA LYS A 69 -7.88 3.66 -15.21
C LYS A 69 -8.96 3.24 -14.23
N SER A 70 -9.38 1.98 -14.29
CA SER A 70 -10.49 1.45 -13.47
C SER A 70 -10.02 0.80 -12.17
N CYS A 71 -8.75 0.38 -12.09
CA CYS A 71 -8.23 -0.44 -11.01
C CYS A 71 -7.05 0.23 -10.33
N LYS A 72 -7.13 0.40 -9.01
CA LYS A 72 -6.00 0.80 -8.19
C LYS A 72 -5.09 -0.40 -7.96
N ASP A 73 -3.78 -0.21 -8.10
CA ASP A 73 -2.77 -1.16 -7.64
C ASP A 73 -2.82 -1.32 -6.11
N LEU A 74 -2.25 -2.41 -5.58
CA LEU A 74 -2.30 -2.72 -4.15
C LEU A 74 -1.65 -1.62 -3.29
N ALA A 75 -0.54 -1.00 -3.73
CA ALA A 75 0.05 0.11 -2.99
C ALA A 75 -0.91 1.30 -2.87
N ARG A 76 -1.62 1.66 -3.95
CA ARG A 76 -2.67 2.69 -3.88
C ARG A 76 -3.85 2.29 -3.00
N GLN A 77 -4.30 1.03 -3.09
CA GLN A 77 -5.39 0.57 -2.23
C GLN A 77 -5.03 0.65 -0.74
N LEU A 78 -3.76 0.37 -0.40
CA LEU A 78 -3.27 0.46 0.98
C LEU A 78 -3.37 1.87 1.56
N ILE A 79 -3.12 2.92 0.78
CA ILE A 79 -3.10 4.30 1.32
C ILE A 79 -4.37 5.09 1.01
N GLU A 80 -5.14 4.71 0.00
CA GLU A 80 -6.33 5.46 -0.45
C GLU A 80 -7.66 4.82 -0.02
N ASN A 81 -7.72 3.50 0.16
CA ASN A 81 -8.97 2.79 0.42
C ASN A 81 -9.07 2.27 1.86
N ASP A 82 -10.29 2.04 2.32
CA ASP A 82 -10.54 1.31 3.56
C ASP A 82 -10.44 -0.21 3.35
N PRO A 83 -9.87 -0.97 4.31
CA PRO A 83 -9.36 -0.49 5.60
C PRO A 83 -7.92 0.05 5.56
N GLY A 84 -7.19 -0.12 4.46
CA GLY A 84 -5.76 0.18 4.34
C GLY A 84 -5.36 1.56 4.87
N ARG A 85 -6.08 2.60 4.44
CA ARG A 85 -5.81 4.01 4.81
C ARG A 85 -5.86 4.23 6.32
N ASN A 86 -6.53 3.36 7.09
CA ASN A 86 -6.69 3.50 8.54
C ASN A 86 -5.90 2.45 9.35
N ILE A 87 -4.97 1.72 8.73
CA ILE A 87 -4.04 0.87 9.45
C ILE A 87 -3.02 1.76 10.16
N ASN A 88 -2.87 1.61 11.47
CA ASN A 88 -2.00 2.43 12.30
C ASN A 88 -0.52 2.12 12.08
N VAL A 89 -0.17 0.83 11.97
CA VAL A 89 1.22 0.40 11.87
C VAL A 89 1.42 -0.43 10.61
N LEU A 90 2.30 0.01 9.72
CA LEU A 90 2.68 -0.69 8.51
C LEU A 90 4.20 -0.86 8.53
N LEU A 91 4.68 -2.07 8.81
CA LEU A 91 6.12 -2.34 8.83
C LEU A 91 6.46 -3.47 7.86
N GLY A 92 7.36 -3.17 6.94
CA GLY A 92 7.88 -4.15 6.00
C GLY A 92 8.73 -3.51 4.92
N GLY A 93 9.02 -4.28 3.87
CA GLY A 93 9.79 -3.80 2.73
C GLY A 93 8.92 -3.32 1.56
N GLY A 94 9.56 -3.20 0.40
CA GLY A 94 8.87 -2.96 -0.87
C GLY A 94 8.78 -1.50 -1.30
N ARG A 95 9.60 -0.61 -0.72
CA ARG A 95 9.66 0.83 -1.04
C ARG A 95 9.63 1.16 -2.54
N ARG A 96 10.29 0.35 -3.37
CA ARG A 96 10.27 0.49 -4.84
C ARG A 96 8.87 0.56 -5.46
N HIS A 97 7.84 -0.03 -4.84
CA HIS A 97 6.44 -0.01 -5.32
C HIS A 97 5.70 1.31 -4.97
N TRP A 98 6.30 2.13 -4.12
CA TRP A 98 5.77 3.39 -3.62
C TRP A 98 6.40 4.60 -4.31
N LEU A 99 7.61 4.44 -4.83
CA LEU A 99 8.39 5.50 -5.46
C LEU A 99 8.18 5.55 -6.99
N PRO A 100 8.20 6.74 -7.61
CA PRO A 100 8.19 6.88 -9.05
C PRO A 100 9.52 6.40 -9.65
N LYS A 101 9.52 5.98 -10.92
CA LYS A 101 10.73 5.52 -11.63
C LYS A 101 11.92 6.48 -11.58
N VAL A 102 11.68 7.78 -11.47
CA VAL A 102 12.75 8.79 -11.43
C VAL A 102 13.31 9.03 -10.01
N ALA A 103 12.69 8.45 -8.98
CA ALA A 103 13.16 8.60 -7.61
C ALA A 103 14.10 7.45 -7.22
N HIS A 104 15.24 7.81 -6.64
CA HIS A 104 16.21 6.87 -6.09
C HIS A 104 15.82 6.45 -4.67
N ASP A 105 16.02 5.16 -4.35
CA ASP A 105 15.85 4.68 -2.98
C ASP A 105 16.94 5.28 -2.07
N PRO A 106 16.59 5.80 -0.89
CA PRO A 106 17.55 6.48 0.00
C PRO A 106 18.61 5.53 0.58
N GLN A 107 18.34 4.22 0.63
CA GLN A 107 19.28 3.22 1.12
C GLN A 107 19.93 2.45 -0.03
N LEU A 108 19.16 2.15 -1.08
CA LEU A 108 19.60 1.43 -2.26
C LEU A 108 19.70 2.39 -3.43
N THR A 109 20.65 3.32 -3.40
CA THR A 109 20.77 4.43 -4.37
C THR A 109 20.84 3.99 -5.85
N LYS A 110 21.28 2.76 -6.11
CA LYS A 110 21.31 2.14 -7.45
C LYS A 110 19.95 1.58 -7.91
N GLN A 111 18.94 1.61 -7.05
CA GLN A 111 17.59 1.15 -7.35
C GLN A 111 16.64 2.34 -7.46
N GLU A 112 15.83 2.27 -8.50
CA GLU A 112 14.76 3.22 -8.77
C GLU A 112 13.42 2.70 -8.26
N GLY A 113 12.48 3.63 -8.11
CA GLY A 113 11.07 3.29 -7.99
C GLY A 113 10.52 2.55 -9.21
N ARG A 114 9.30 2.02 -9.08
CA ARG A 114 8.63 1.27 -10.14
C ARG A 114 7.43 1.98 -10.72
N ARG A 115 6.91 2.98 -10.03
CA ARG A 115 5.66 3.61 -10.44
C ARG A 115 5.82 4.38 -11.73
N LEU A 116 4.86 4.21 -12.64
CA LEU A 116 4.80 4.89 -13.95
C LEU A 116 3.93 6.15 -13.90
N ASP A 117 3.11 6.30 -12.86
CA ASP A 117 2.21 7.44 -12.65
C ASP A 117 2.90 8.68 -12.06
N GLY A 118 4.22 8.62 -11.82
CA GLY A 118 5.00 9.73 -11.30
C GLY A 118 4.75 10.08 -9.83
N ARG A 119 3.97 9.26 -9.10
CA ARG A 119 3.61 9.54 -7.71
C ARG A 119 4.61 8.95 -6.73
N ASN A 120 4.86 9.69 -5.65
CA ASN A 120 5.47 9.16 -4.44
C ASN A 120 4.37 8.89 -3.40
N LEU A 121 4.02 7.62 -3.22
CA LEU A 121 2.94 7.24 -2.32
C LEU A 121 3.30 7.42 -0.83
N ILE A 122 4.58 7.49 -0.48
CA ILE A 122 5.00 7.80 0.90
C ILE A 122 4.65 9.25 1.22
N ASP A 123 4.95 10.17 0.31
CA ASP A 123 4.60 11.59 0.46
C ASP A 123 3.08 11.78 0.47
N ASP A 124 2.35 11.05 -0.39
CA ASP A 124 0.90 11.07 -0.41
C ASP A 124 0.30 10.59 0.93
N TRP A 125 0.86 9.52 1.51
CA TRP A 125 0.44 9.00 2.81
C TRP A 125 0.71 10.02 3.93
N MET A 126 1.92 10.57 4.01
CA MET A 126 2.27 11.61 4.99
C MET A 126 1.36 12.83 4.88
N ARG A 127 1.07 13.26 3.64
CA ARG A 127 0.17 14.39 3.35
C ARG A 127 -1.26 14.09 3.80
N ASP A 128 -1.75 12.86 3.61
CA ASP A 128 -3.06 12.44 4.12
C ASP A 128 -3.14 12.55 5.63
N LYS A 129 -2.15 12.02 6.37
CA LYS A 129 -2.13 12.04 7.83
C LYS A 129 -2.08 13.45 8.37
N LYS A 130 -1.19 14.28 7.81
CA LYS A 130 -1.07 15.70 8.15
C LYS A 130 -2.38 16.45 7.90
N LYS A 131 -3.05 16.22 6.76
CA LYS A 131 -4.34 16.85 6.43
C LYS A 131 -5.44 16.47 7.42
N ARG A 132 -5.37 15.29 8.03
CA ARG A 132 -6.30 14.79 9.03
C ARG A 132 -5.95 15.21 10.46
N GLY A 133 -4.87 15.96 10.66
CA GLY A 133 -4.39 16.36 11.98
C GLY A 133 -3.85 15.19 12.81
N LEU A 134 -3.33 14.15 12.15
CA LEU A 134 -2.78 12.96 12.78
C LEU A 134 -1.25 13.01 12.78
N ASN A 135 -0.63 12.59 13.88
CA ASN A 135 0.81 12.48 13.98
C ASN A 135 1.26 11.20 13.29
N ALA A 136 2.03 11.34 12.22
CA ALA A 136 2.52 10.21 11.45
C ALA A 136 4.00 10.34 11.17
N GLU A 137 4.69 9.21 11.19
CA GLU A 137 6.11 9.12 10.88
C GLU A 137 6.38 8.03 9.86
N TYR A 138 7.33 8.32 8.97
CA TYR A 138 7.87 7.37 8.01
C TYR A 138 9.31 7.03 8.38
N VAL A 139 9.59 5.74 8.60
CA VAL A 139 10.92 5.25 8.95
C VAL A 139 11.36 4.17 7.97
N TRP A 140 12.68 4.06 7.79
CA TRP A 140 13.23 3.09 6.85
C TRP A 140 14.53 2.44 7.28
N SER A 141 15.08 2.86 8.42
CA SER A 141 16.25 2.26 9.02
C SER A 141 15.94 1.84 10.45
N LYS A 142 16.66 0.82 10.94
CA LYS A 142 16.60 0.39 12.34
C LYS A 142 16.83 1.56 13.29
N GLY A 143 17.84 2.39 13.00
CA GLY A 143 18.17 3.54 13.85
C GLY A 143 17.11 4.65 13.85
N ASN A 144 16.29 4.78 12.80
CA ASN A 144 15.13 5.68 12.84
C ASN A 144 13.99 5.06 13.66
N LEU A 145 13.72 3.77 13.48
CA LEU A 145 12.67 3.07 14.21
C LEU A 145 12.92 3.06 15.72
N GLU A 146 14.17 2.88 16.17
CA GLU A 146 14.53 2.90 17.60
C GLU A 146 14.36 4.28 18.26
N LYS A 147 14.32 5.36 17.48
CA LYS A 147 14.12 6.74 17.98
C LYS A 147 12.64 7.13 18.09
N ILE A 148 11.75 6.31 17.56
CA ILE A 148 10.32 6.57 17.61
C ILE A 148 9.83 6.50 19.05
N LYS A 149 9.02 7.49 19.44
CA LYS A 149 8.28 7.49 20.70
C LYS A 149 6.85 7.07 20.43
N PRO A 150 6.45 5.81 20.75
CA PRO A 150 5.14 5.30 20.35
C PRO A 150 3.95 6.06 20.94
N ALA A 151 4.14 6.73 22.08
CA ALA A 151 3.10 7.53 22.74
C ALA A 151 2.77 8.84 22.01
N GLU A 152 3.64 9.31 21.12
CA GLU A 152 3.49 10.60 20.42
C GLU A 152 2.97 10.44 18.97
N ILE A 153 2.85 9.20 18.49
CA ILE A 153 2.61 8.88 17.07
C ILE A 153 1.34 8.03 16.90
N ASP A 154 0.44 8.49 16.03
CA ASP A 154 -0.81 7.81 15.70
C ASP A 154 -0.63 6.77 14.59
N TYR A 155 0.26 7.05 13.63
CA TYR A 155 0.51 6.25 12.44
C TYR A 155 2.01 6.08 12.15
N LEU A 156 2.44 4.86 11.87
CA LEU A 156 3.82 4.51 11.54
C LEU A 156 3.87 3.73 10.22
N LEU A 157 4.74 4.19 9.32
CA LEU A 157 5.06 3.53 8.05
C LEU A 157 6.56 3.22 7.95
#